data_AF-A0A2N2AMQ2-F1
#
_entry.id   AF-A0A2N2AMQ2-F1
#
_cell.length_a   1.000
_cell.length_b   1.000
_cell.length_c   1.000
_cell.angle_alpha   90.00
_cell.angle_beta   90.00
_cell.angle_gamma   90.00
#
_symmetry.space_group_name_H-M   'P 1'
#
loop_
_entity.id
_entity.type
_entity.pdbx_description
1 polymer ?
#
loop_
_entity_poly.entity_id
_entity_poly.type
_entity_poly.pdbx_seq_one_letter_code
_entity_poly.pdbx_strand_id
1 'polypeptide(L)'
;MANPQWHWGTIPDSPPTLEERNALIAEEKRVLQKVQQAQKGYCAACGFPAMAALRGHKQDGRWFGVCPVCRAGLNLAFAPEEAQMVFMPETPQVKINQTLHTIYAWMHSADRNQLDTADIVFDLINDRSMYTESILGVRQLTPGGLLAQVWDMSPTERQGAQRLLQHLRLILFPEAIASAVDYWHKTVYPRWQPIQRKPS
;
A
#
# COMPACT_ATOMS: atom_id res chain seq x y z
N MET A 1 21.62 -0.28 -6.57
CA MET A 1 21.16 0.78 -5.66
C MET A 1 20.72 0.11 -4.38
N ALA A 2 21.21 0.53 -3.21
CA ALA A 2 20.72 0.00 -1.94
C ALA A 2 19.23 0.31 -1.81
N ASN A 3 18.42 -0.69 -1.47
CA ASN A 3 16.98 -0.52 -1.29
C ASN A 3 16.77 0.26 0.02
N PRO A 4 16.11 1.43 0.03
CA PRO A 4 15.89 2.17 1.28
C PRO A 4 15.12 1.29 2.26
N GLN A 5 15.44 1.41 3.56
CA GLN A 5 14.64 0.79 4.59
C GLN A 5 13.30 1.54 4.66
N TRP A 6 12.23 0.88 4.23
CA TRP A 6 10.89 1.46 4.19
C TRP A 6 10.25 1.42 5.57
N HIS A 7 9.75 2.58 6.02
CA HIS A 7 8.92 2.67 7.21
C HIS A 7 7.45 2.56 6.78
N TRP A 8 6.86 1.40 7.01
CA TRP A 8 5.45 1.14 6.67
C TRP A 8 4.54 1.60 7.81
N GLY A 9 3.36 2.11 7.46
CA GLY A 9 2.39 2.56 8.43
C GLY A 9 2.89 3.74 9.27
N THR A 10 3.74 4.61 8.72
CA THR A 10 4.15 5.82 9.46
C THR A 10 2.93 6.69 9.70
N ILE A 11 2.66 6.98 10.96
CA ILE A 11 1.62 7.92 11.40
C ILE A 11 2.34 9.22 11.75
N PRO A 12 2.02 10.34 11.10
CA PRO A 12 2.59 11.63 11.47
C PRO A 12 2.13 12.02 12.87
N ASP A 13 2.92 12.80 13.61
CA ASP A 13 2.61 13.21 14.99
C ASP A 13 1.30 13.99 15.11
N SER A 14 0.88 14.62 14.02
CA SER A 14 -0.39 15.33 13.89
C SER A 14 -0.96 15.11 12.48
N PRO A 15 -2.29 15.28 12.30
CA PRO A 15 -2.89 15.35 10.98
C PRO A 15 -2.21 16.47 10.15
N PRO A 16 -1.80 16.21 8.89
CA PRO A 16 -1.29 17.27 8.05
C PRO A 16 -2.41 18.24 7.68
N THR A 17 -2.12 19.53 7.79
CA THR A 17 -3.03 20.62 7.40
C THR A 17 -3.32 20.57 5.90
N LEU A 18 -4.40 21.23 5.47
CA LEU A 18 -4.74 21.33 4.05
C LEU A 18 -3.61 21.99 3.23
N GLU A 19 -2.94 22.98 3.80
CA GLU A 19 -1.82 23.68 3.17
C GLU A 19 -0.63 22.73 2.97
N GLU A 20 -0.24 21.97 3.98
CA GLU A 20 0.84 20.99 3.90
C GLU A 20 0.54 19.89 2.87
N ARG A 21 -0.72 19.40 2.83
CA ARG A 21 -1.18 18.44 1.82
C ARG A 21 -1.04 19.02 0.41
N ASN A 22 -1.50 20.24 0.21
CA ASN A 22 -1.42 20.91 -1.10
C ASN A 22 0.02 21.18 -1.53
N ALA A 23 0.88 21.58 -0.60
CA ALA A 23 2.31 21.78 -0.84
C ALA A 23 2.99 20.47 -1.26
N LEU A 24 2.69 19.36 -0.59
CA LEU A 24 3.21 18.03 -0.95
C LEU A 24 2.74 17.58 -2.34
N ILE A 25 1.47 17.81 -2.67
CA ILE A 25 0.92 17.49 -4.01
C ILE A 25 1.60 18.33 -5.10
N ALA A 26 1.82 19.62 -4.84
CA ALA A 26 2.49 20.51 -5.79
C ALA A 26 3.97 20.12 -5.97
N GLU A 27 4.67 19.80 -4.89
CA GLU A 27 6.05 19.30 -4.94
C GLU A 27 6.14 17.96 -5.68
N GLU A 28 5.23 17.02 -5.39
CA GLU A 28 5.10 15.73 -6.08
C GLU A 28 5.01 15.94 -7.59
N LYS A 29 4.07 16.78 -8.06
CA LYS A 29 3.90 17.06 -9.50
C LYS A 29 5.19 17.53 -10.17
N ARG A 30 5.99 18.36 -9.48
CA ARG A 30 7.24 18.91 -10.01
C ARG A 30 8.35 17.86 -10.13
N VAL A 31 8.41 16.89 -9.22
CA VAL A 31 9.52 15.92 -9.14
C VAL A 31 9.19 14.56 -9.77
N LEU A 32 7.90 14.22 -9.91
CA LEU A 32 7.45 12.90 -10.30
C LEU A 32 8.06 12.44 -11.64
N GLN A 33 8.12 13.31 -12.65
CA GLN A 33 8.68 12.94 -13.96
C GLN A 33 10.16 12.54 -13.87
N LYS A 34 10.96 13.29 -13.09
CA LYS A 34 12.38 12.99 -12.88
C LYS A 34 12.57 11.66 -12.14
N VAL A 35 11.75 11.42 -11.14
CA VAL A 35 11.78 10.20 -10.33
C VAL A 35 11.36 8.99 -11.15
N GLN A 36 10.30 9.10 -11.96
CA GLN A 36 9.83 8.06 -12.87
C GLN A 36 10.92 7.66 -13.87
N GLN A 37 11.63 8.63 -14.43
CA GLN A 37 12.76 8.39 -15.34
C GLN A 37 13.91 7.66 -14.62
N ALA A 38 14.31 8.14 -13.44
CA ALA A 38 15.40 7.54 -12.67
C ALA A 38 15.10 6.08 -12.27
N GLN A 39 13.84 5.77 -11.97
CA GLN A 39 13.39 4.45 -11.55
C GLN A 39 12.90 3.57 -12.71
N LYS A 40 12.97 4.06 -13.95
CA LYS A 40 12.53 3.36 -15.16
C LYS A 40 11.09 2.84 -15.08
N GLY A 41 10.22 3.55 -14.37
CA GLY A 41 8.82 3.14 -14.18
C GLY A 41 8.57 2.07 -13.11
N TYR A 42 9.57 1.66 -12.34
CA TYR A 42 9.39 0.66 -11.27
C TYR A 42 9.09 1.33 -9.92
N CYS A 43 8.19 0.73 -9.15
CA CYS A 43 7.95 1.11 -7.77
C CYS A 43 9.19 0.82 -6.93
N ALA A 44 9.71 1.85 -6.26
CA ALA A 44 10.87 1.72 -5.38
C ALA A 44 10.64 0.79 -4.18
N ALA A 45 9.38 0.65 -3.74
CA ALA A 45 9.02 -0.11 -2.54
C ALA A 45 8.83 -1.60 -2.83
N CYS A 46 7.91 -1.97 -3.72
CA CYS A 46 7.61 -3.38 -4.01
C CYS A 46 8.27 -3.91 -5.29
N GLY A 47 8.94 -3.07 -6.08
CA GLY A 47 9.53 -3.46 -7.35
C GLY A 47 8.52 -3.70 -8.48
N PHE A 48 7.24 -3.38 -8.27
CA PHE A 48 6.21 -3.54 -9.31
C PHE A 48 6.41 -2.51 -10.44
N PRO A 49 6.34 -2.90 -11.73
CA PRO A 49 6.41 -1.98 -12.87
C PRO A 49 5.13 -1.14 -13.00
N ALA A 50 4.97 -0.12 -12.15
CA ALA A 50 3.77 0.73 -12.13
C ALA A 50 3.69 1.74 -13.29
N MET A 51 4.82 2.03 -13.95
CA MET A 51 4.93 2.87 -15.14
C MET A 51 4.23 4.23 -14.95
N ALA A 52 3.22 4.56 -15.77
CA ALA A 52 2.51 5.84 -15.74
C ALA A 52 1.69 6.05 -14.45
N ALA A 53 1.41 5.00 -13.69
CA ALA A 53 0.64 5.07 -12.45
C ALA A 53 1.50 5.35 -11.21
N LEU A 54 2.82 5.53 -11.35
CA LEU A 54 3.68 5.90 -10.23
C LEU A 54 3.24 7.20 -9.55
N ARG A 55 3.43 7.25 -8.24
CA ARG A 55 3.16 8.39 -7.36
C ARG A 55 4.43 8.78 -6.61
N GLY A 56 4.57 10.05 -6.27
CA GLY A 56 5.69 10.51 -5.45
C GLY A 56 5.47 10.19 -3.98
N HIS A 57 6.52 9.71 -3.32
CA HIS A 57 6.60 9.56 -1.88
C HIS A 57 7.92 10.14 -1.39
N LYS A 58 7.86 10.99 -0.37
CA LYS A 58 9.04 11.64 0.21
C LYS A 58 9.41 10.92 1.51
N GLN A 59 10.62 10.36 1.57
CA GLN A 59 11.18 9.74 2.76
C GLN A 59 12.59 10.31 3.00
N ASP A 60 12.89 10.73 4.22
CA ASP A 60 14.20 11.27 4.62
C ASP A 60 14.69 12.41 3.70
N GLY A 61 13.76 13.29 3.30
CA GLY A 61 14.03 14.41 2.39
C GLY A 61 14.22 14.03 0.91
N ARG A 62 14.15 12.75 0.55
CA ARG A 62 14.33 12.26 -0.81
C ARG A 62 13.01 11.78 -1.41
N TRP A 63 12.84 12.02 -2.71
CA TRP A 63 11.65 11.59 -3.44
C TRP A 63 11.86 10.24 -4.12
N PHE A 64 10.86 9.39 -4.00
CA PHE A 64 10.77 8.07 -4.61
C PHE A 64 9.45 7.92 -5.34
N GLY A 65 9.44 7.18 -6.45
CA GLY A 65 8.25 6.78 -7.17
C GLY A 65 7.78 5.46 -6.61
N VAL A 66 6.53 5.41 -6.18
CA VAL A 66 5.89 4.23 -5.61
C VAL A 66 4.57 3.95 -6.31
N CYS A 67 4.15 2.69 -6.39
CA CYS A 67 2.83 2.36 -6.90
C CYS A 67 1.76 2.85 -5.90
N PRO A 68 0.52 3.09 -6.35
CA PRO A 68 -0.60 3.47 -5.50
C PRO A 68 -0.79 2.57 -4.27
N VAL A 69 -0.64 1.25 -4.44
CA VAL A 69 -0.72 0.26 -3.35
C VAL A 69 0.32 0.53 -2.26
N CYS A 70 1.59 0.73 -2.67
CA CYS A 70 2.66 1.04 -1.71
C CYS A 70 2.51 2.42 -1.10
N ARG A 71 2.04 3.42 -1.87
CA ARG A 71 1.86 4.79 -1.34
C ARG A 71 0.93 4.79 -0.13
N ALA A 72 -0.21 4.12 -0.26
CA ALA A 72 -1.21 4.03 0.80
C ALA A 72 -0.65 3.33 2.05
N GLY A 73 0.12 2.25 1.88
CA GLY A 73 0.73 1.54 3.01
C GLY A 73 1.91 2.28 3.66
N LEU A 74 2.65 3.09 2.89
CA LEU A 74 3.76 3.89 3.43
C LEU A 74 3.27 5.07 4.25
N ASN A 75 2.18 5.71 3.83
CA ASN A 75 1.58 6.80 4.56
C ASN A 75 0.06 6.63 4.56
N LEU A 76 -0.47 6.21 5.72
CA LEU A 76 -1.89 5.92 5.90
C LEU A 76 -2.77 7.15 5.65
N ALA A 77 -2.24 8.37 5.72
CA ALA A 77 -3.01 9.58 5.42
C ALA A 77 -3.38 9.69 3.92
N PHE A 78 -2.75 8.88 3.07
CA PHE A 78 -3.09 8.73 1.65
C PHE A 78 -3.83 7.42 1.35
N ALA A 79 -4.18 6.63 2.39
CA ALA A 79 -4.98 5.43 2.18
C ALA A 79 -6.42 5.84 1.81
N PRO A 80 -7.01 5.25 0.74
CA PRO A 80 -8.40 5.48 0.36
C PRO A 80 -9.36 4.85 1.38
N GLU A 81 -10.64 5.20 1.30
CA GLU A 81 -11.69 4.59 2.14
C GLU A 81 -11.89 3.12 1.80
N GLU A 82 -11.72 2.77 0.51
CA GLU A 82 -11.71 1.41 0.00
C GLU A 82 -10.35 0.73 0.29
N ALA A 83 -9.99 0.69 1.56
CA ALA A 83 -8.85 -0.05 2.07
C ALA A 83 -9.16 -0.61 3.46
N GLN A 84 -8.52 -1.73 3.81
CA GLN A 84 -8.76 -2.44 5.06
C GLN A 84 -7.46 -2.68 5.82
N MET A 85 -7.51 -2.54 7.14
CA MET A 85 -6.42 -2.93 8.03
C MET A 85 -6.58 -4.40 8.43
N VAL A 86 -5.55 -5.21 8.20
CA VAL A 86 -5.54 -6.64 8.52
C VAL A 86 -4.37 -7.00 9.43
N PHE A 87 -4.56 -7.97 10.33
CA PHE A 87 -3.50 -8.42 11.23
C PHE A 87 -2.73 -9.58 10.59
N MET A 88 -1.50 -9.28 10.14
CA MET A 88 -0.61 -10.24 9.48
C MET A 88 0.85 -9.99 9.88
N PRO A 89 1.22 -10.32 11.14
CA PRO A 89 2.58 -10.11 11.65
C PRO A 89 3.64 -10.87 10.84
N GLU A 90 3.29 -12.03 10.30
CA GLU A 90 4.18 -12.96 9.59
C GLU A 90 4.61 -12.47 8.20
N THR A 91 3.79 -11.64 7.55
CA THR A 91 4.02 -11.23 6.15
C THR A 91 4.27 -9.73 6.08
N PRO A 92 5.47 -9.26 5.70
CA PRO A 92 5.75 -7.83 5.56
C PRO A 92 4.84 -7.14 4.54
N GLN A 93 4.55 -5.84 4.72
CA GLN A 93 3.69 -5.06 3.81
C GLN A 93 4.12 -5.13 2.35
N VAL A 94 5.44 -5.13 2.07
CA VAL A 94 5.95 -5.27 0.71
C VAL A 94 5.51 -6.58 0.03
N LYS A 95 5.38 -7.67 0.81
CA LYS A 95 4.93 -8.98 0.31
C LYS A 95 3.43 -9.03 0.11
N ILE A 96 2.66 -8.38 0.99
CA ILE A 96 1.23 -8.16 0.77
C ILE A 96 1.01 -7.39 -0.52
N ASN A 97 1.71 -6.27 -0.73
CA ASN A 97 1.56 -5.46 -1.95
C ASN A 97 1.93 -6.22 -3.22
N GLN A 98 2.99 -7.05 -3.18
CA GLN A 98 3.34 -7.94 -4.30
C GLN A 98 2.23 -8.94 -4.60
N THR A 99 1.63 -9.53 -3.56
CA THR A 99 0.51 -10.47 -3.68
C THR A 99 -0.73 -9.78 -4.24
N LEU A 100 -1.06 -8.58 -3.76
CA LEU A 100 -2.17 -7.79 -4.28
C LEU A 100 -2.03 -7.51 -5.78
N HIS A 101 -0.84 -7.15 -6.26
CA HIS A 101 -0.62 -7.00 -7.71
C HIS A 101 -0.86 -8.29 -8.49
N THR A 102 -0.52 -9.45 -7.94
CA THR A 102 -0.83 -10.76 -8.55
C THR A 102 -2.33 -11.02 -8.57
N ILE A 103 -3.03 -10.77 -7.46
CA ILE A 103 -4.49 -10.89 -7.37
C ILE A 103 -5.14 -10.00 -8.43
N TYR A 104 -4.80 -8.71 -8.47
CA TYR A 104 -5.36 -7.78 -9.45
C TYR A 104 -5.11 -8.26 -10.89
N ALA A 105 -3.91 -8.74 -11.20
CA ALA A 105 -3.60 -9.30 -12.52
C ALA A 105 -4.53 -10.47 -12.90
N TRP A 106 -4.88 -11.31 -11.93
CA TRP A 106 -5.73 -12.50 -12.12
C TRP A 106 -7.23 -12.20 -12.10
N MET A 107 -7.68 -11.13 -11.45
CA MET A 107 -9.10 -10.72 -11.42
C MET A 107 -9.70 -10.40 -12.79
N HIS A 108 -8.85 -10.19 -13.81
CA HIS A 108 -9.29 -10.02 -15.20
C HIS A 108 -8.75 -11.14 -16.12
N SER A 109 -8.33 -12.28 -15.55
CA SER A 109 -7.91 -13.43 -16.32
C SER A 109 -9.12 -14.10 -17.00
N ALA A 110 -8.93 -14.58 -18.23
CA ALA A 110 -9.91 -15.45 -18.88
C ALA A 110 -9.87 -16.88 -18.31
N ASP A 111 -8.81 -17.24 -17.57
CA ASP A 111 -8.69 -18.51 -16.88
C ASP A 111 -9.48 -18.46 -15.56
N ARG A 112 -10.62 -19.18 -15.52
CA ARG A 112 -11.48 -19.25 -14.34
C ARG A 112 -10.74 -19.74 -13.10
N ASN A 113 -9.78 -20.66 -13.24
CA ASN A 113 -9.03 -21.14 -12.09
C ASN A 113 -8.18 -20.02 -11.45
N GLN A 114 -7.64 -19.11 -12.26
CA GLN A 114 -6.89 -17.96 -11.77
C GLN A 114 -7.81 -16.95 -11.09
N LEU A 115 -8.98 -16.71 -11.67
CA LEU A 115 -10.01 -15.84 -11.09
C LEU A 115 -10.45 -16.37 -9.72
N ASP A 116 -10.86 -17.64 -9.64
CA ASP A 116 -11.30 -18.28 -8.40
C ASP A 116 -10.18 -18.27 -7.35
N THR A 117 -8.92 -18.51 -7.77
CA THR A 117 -7.76 -18.43 -6.86
C THR A 117 -7.52 -17.01 -6.37
N ALA A 118 -7.67 -16.00 -7.22
CA ALA A 118 -7.51 -14.61 -6.83
C ALA A 118 -8.54 -14.20 -5.78
N ASP A 119 -9.81 -14.56 -6.00
CA ASP A 119 -10.90 -14.29 -5.06
C ASP A 119 -10.66 -14.98 -3.71
N ILE A 120 -10.38 -16.29 -3.72
CA ILE A 120 -10.09 -17.06 -2.49
C ILE A 120 -8.91 -16.45 -1.73
N VAL A 121 -7.80 -16.14 -2.40
CA VAL A 121 -6.61 -15.59 -1.73
C VAL A 121 -6.88 -14.18 -1.19
N PHE A 122 -7.63 -13.36 -1.93
CA PHE A 122 -8.00 -12.03 -1.47
C PHE A 122 -8.89 -12.09 -0.23
N ASP A 123 -9.91 -12.95 -0.24
CA ASP A 123 -10.82 -13.15 0.89
C ASP A 123 -10.07 -13.68 2.12
N LEU A 124 -9.17 -14.65 1.95
CA LEU A 124 -8.34 -15.16 3.05
C LEU A 124 -7.46 -14.08 3.71
N ILE A 125 -6.96 -13.13 2.91
CA ILE A 125 -6.22 -11.99 3.44
C ILE A 125 -7.19 -11.01 4.12
N ASN A 126 -8.34 -10.74 3.51
CA ASN A 126 -9.32 -9.79 4.03
C ASN A 126 -9.97 -10.26 5.34
N ASP A 127 -10.23 -11.56 5.50
CA ASP A 127 -10.76 -12.17 6.72
C ASP A 127 -9.83 -11.95 7.93
N ARG A 128 -8.54 -11.71 7.70
CA ARG A 128 -7.60 -11.33 8.77
C ARG A 128 -7.93 -9.96 9.39
N SER A 129 -8.85 -9.19 8.83
CA SER A 129 -9.43 -8.00 9.45
C SER A 129 -10.15 -8.32 10.77
N MET A 130 -10.79 -9.48 10.90
CA MET A 130 -11.48 -9.89 12.13
C MET A 130 -10.53 -9.94 13.34
N TYR A 131 -9.28 -10.32 13.12
CA TYR A 131 -8.25 -10.28 14.17
C TYR A 131 -7.86 -8.86 14.53
N THR A 132 -7.76 -7.95 13.55
CA THR A 132 -7.57 -6.52 13.81
C THR A 132 -8.69 -5.98 14.70
N GLU A 133 -9.94 -6.32 14.38
CA GLU A 133 -11.10 -5.89 15.17
C GLU A 133 -11.07 -6.44 16.59
N SER A 134 -10.76 -7.73 16.75
CA SER A 134 -10.67 -8.38 18.06
C SER A 134 -9.55 -7.80 18.93
N ILE A 135 -8.41 -7.46 18.33
CA ILE A 135 -7.25 -6.94 19.06
C ILE A 135 -7.49 -5.49 19.49
N LEU A 136 -8.08 -4.68 18.60
CA LEU A 136 -8.30 -3.26 18.83
C LEU A 136 -9.63 -2.95 19.52
N GLY A 137 -10.55 -3.92 19.57
CA GLY A 137 -11.90 -3.73 20.11
C GLY A 137 -12.78 -2.82 19.25
N VAL A 138 -12.46 -2.67 17.96
CA VAL A 138 -13.14 -1.76 17.02
C VAL A 138 -13.59 -2.54 15.80
N ARG A 139 -14.88 -2.49 15.47
CA ARG A 139 -15.41 -3.11 14.25
C ARG A 139 -15.09 -2.25 13.02
N GLN A 140 -14.78 -2.89 11.90
CA GLN A 140 -14.56 -2.28 10.59
C GLN A 140 -13.58 -1.11 10.63
N LEU A 141 -12.38 -1.37 11.17
CA LEU A 141 -11.36 -0.34 11.30
C LEU A 141 -10.79 0.06 9.93
N THR A 142 -11.20 1.23 9.46
CA THR A 142 -10.61 1.88 8.28
C THR A 142 -9.26 2.52 8.63
N PRO A 143 -8.39 2.76 7.63
CA PRO A 143 -7.12 3.46 7.85
C PRO A 143 -7.31 4.86 8.44
N GLY A 144 -8.34 5.59 7.99
CA GLY A 144 -8.68 6.91 8.53
C GLY A 144 -9.15 6.85 9.98
N GLY A 145 -9.98 5.86 10.33
CA GLY A 145 -10.43 5.63 11.71
C GLY A 145 -9.27 5.28 12.64
N LEU A 146 -8.33 4.44 12.17
CA LEU A 146 -7.11 4.11 12.90
C LEU A 146 -6.22 5.32 13.13
N LEU A 147 -6.03 6.17 12.12
CA LEU A 147 -5.26 7.41 12.26
C LEU A 147 -5.87 8.36 13.28
N ALA A 148 -7.19 8.56 13.22
CA ALA A 148 -7.90 9.41 14.18
C ALA A 148 -7.68 8.93 15.62
N GLN A 149 -7.86 7.63 15.86
CA GLN A 149 -7.63 7.03 17.18
C GLN A 149 -6.20 7.23 17.67
N VAL A 150 -5.20 7.05 16.79
CA VAL A 150 -3.80 7.21 17.18
C VAL A 150 -3.47 8.69 17.44
N TRP A 151 -4.07 9.64 16.71
CA TRP A 151 -3.86 11.07 16.96
C TRP A 151 -4.47 11.55 18.27
N ASP A 152 -5.56 10.93 18.72
CA ASP A 152 -6.21 11.23 20.00
C ASP A 152 -5.46 10.65 21.21
N MET A 153 -4.52 9.73 20.99
CA MET A 153 -3.71 9.11 22.06
C MET A 153 -2.64 10.05 22.62
N SER A 154 -2.37 9.91 23.92
CA SER A 154 -1.19 10.54 24.54
C SER A 154 0.12 10.04 23.90
N PRO A 155 1.24 10.78 24.02
CA PRO A 155 2.52 10.35 23.45
C PRO A 155 2.96 8.94 23.90
N THR A 156 2.70 8.57 25.16
CA THR A 156 3.03 7.23 25.69
C THR A 156 2.16 6.14 25.08
N GLU A 157 0.85 6.37 24.95
CA GLU A 157 -0.08 5.44 24.31
C GLU A 157 0.25 5.26 22.83
N ARG A 158 0.62 6.33 22.13
CA ARG A 158 1.09 6.27 20.74
C ARG A 158 2.29 5.36 20.55
N GLN A 159 3.29 5.43 21.44
CA GLN A 159 4.44 4.50 21.39
C GLN A 159 4.03 3.03 21.58
N GLY A 160 3.00 2.78 22.40
CA GLY A 160 2.38 1.46 22.53
C GLY A 160 1.67 1.03 21.25
N ALA A 161 0.82 1.90 20.71
CA ALA A 161 0.07 1.66 19.47
C ALA A 161 1.01 1.43 18.28
N GLN A 162 2.13 2.15 18.18
CA GLN A 162 3.11 1.98 17.10
C GLN A 162 3.72 0.58 17.08
N ARG A 163 3.90 -0.06 18.24
CA ARG A 163 4.31 -1.47 18.32
C ARG A 163 3.22 -2.41 17.81
N LEU A 164 1.95 -2.10 18.01
CA LEU A 164 0.87 -2.93 17.48
C LEU A 164 0.72 -2.75 15.96
N LEU A 165 0.82 -1.51 15.49
CA LEU A 165 0.75 -1.12 14.09
C LEU A 165 1.82 -1.82 13.24
N GLN A 166 2.96 -2.19 13.81
CA GLN A 166 4.00 -2.95 13.13
C GLN A 166 3.53 -4.35 12.66
N HIS A 167 2.43 -4.87 13.22
CA HIS A 167 1.83 -6.16 12.85
C HIS A 167 0.61 -6.01 11.93
N LEU A 168 0.12 -4.77 11.76
CA LEU A 168 -0.98 -4.47 10.86
C LEU A 168 -0.47 -4.27 9.44
N ARG A 169 -1.29 -4.69 8.48
CA ARG A 169 -1.07 -4.49 7.05
C ARG A 169 -2.25 -3.75 6.47
N LEU A 170 -1.97 -2.91 5.51
CA LEU A 170 -2.98 -2.28 4.69
C LEU A 170 -3.21 -3.14 3.45
N ILE A 171 -4.46 -3.49 3.18
CA ILE A 171 -4.86 -4.00 1.87
C ILE A 171 -5.73 -2.97 1.17
N LEU A 172 -5.57 -2.84 -0.13
CA LEU A 172 -6.42 -1.98 -0.96
C LEU A 172 -7.38 -2.85 -1.74
N PHE A 173 -8.63 -2.45 -1.78
CA PHE A 173 -9.57 -3.02 -2.73
C PHE A 173 -9.24 -2.47 -4.13
N PRO A 174 -9.37 -3.26 -5.21
CA PRO A 174 -9.02 -2.83 -6.56
C PRO A 174 -9.80 -1.58 -7.01
N GLU A 175 -11.04 -1.41 -6.52
CA GLU A 175 -11.92 -0.27 -6.77
C GLU A 175 -11.24 1.06 -6.40
N ALA A 176 -10.48 1.06 -5.31
CA ALA A 176 -9.76 2.24 -4.80
C ALA A 176 -8.74 2.79 -5.81
N ILE A 177 -8.28 1.94 -6.73
CA ILE A 177 -7.25 2.23 -7.72
C ILE A 177 -7.67 1.72 -9.11
N ALA A 178 -8.98 1.67 -9.40
CA ALA A 178 -9.54 1.06 -10.61
C ALA A 178 -8.88 1.58 -11.90
N SER A 179 -8.69 2.90 -12.01
CA SER A 179 -8.02 3.51 -13.17
C SER A 179 -6.57 3.04 -13.37
N ALA A 180 -5.84 2.79 -12.28
CA ALA A 180 -4.48 2.26 -12.35
C ALA A 180 -4.48 0.77 -12.71
N VAL A 181 -5.39 0.00 -12.12
CA VAL A 181 -5.60 -1.43 -12.40
C VAL A 181 -5.95 -1.62 -13.88
N ASP A 182 -6.92 -0.89 -14.41
CA ASP A 182 -7.31 -0.90 -15.83
C ASP A 182 -6.13 -0.61 -16.77
N TYR A 183 -5.31 0.38 -16.42
CA TYR A 183 -4.10 0.71 -17.17
C TYR A 183 -3.11 -0.46 -17.15
N TRP A 184 -2.86 -1.06 -15.99
CA TRP A 184 -1.93 -2.18 -15.85
C TRP A 184 -2.41 -3.44 -16.56
N HIS A 185 -3.72 -3.71 -16.60
CA HIS A 185 -4.27 -4.80 -17.42
C HIS A 185 -3.95 -4.66 -18.90
N LYS A 186 -4.00 -3.44 -19.41
CA LYS A 186 -3.73 -3.19 -20.84
C LYS A 186 -2.25 -3.17 -21.18
N THR A 187 -1.38 -2.85 -20.23
CA THR A 187 0.01 -2.44 -20.53
C THR A 187 1.10 -3.19 -19.77
N VAL A 188 0.79 -3.72 -18.58
CA VAL A 188 1.78 -4.28 -17.64
C VAL A 188 1.53 -5.77 -17.39
N TYR A 189 0.38 -6.12 -16.84
CA TYR A 189 0.06 -7.48 -16.40
C TYR A 189 0.23 -8.57 -17.48
N PRO A 190 -0.10 -8.34 -18.77
CA PRO A 190 0.10 -9.35 -19.81
C PRO A 190 1.56 -9.80 -20.01
N ARG A 191 2.51 -8.98 -19.57
CA ARG A 191 3.96 -9.23 -19.71
C ARG A 191 4.65 -9.43 -18.37
N TRP A 192 3.94 -9.16 -17.28
CA TRP A 192 4.49 -9.23 -15.95
C TRP A 192 4.39 -10.66 -15.44
N GLN A 193 5.54 -11.25 -15.14
CA GLN A 193 5.60 -12.49 -14.38
C GLN A 193 5.92 -12.12 -12.92
N PRO A 194 5.12 -12.57 -11.94
CA PRO A 194 5.51 -12.47 -10.55
C PRO A 194 6.89 -13.11 -10.40
N ILE A 195 7.78 -12.50 -9.61
CA ILE A 195 9.14 -13.01 -9.42
C ILE A 195 9.03 -14.45 -8.90
N GLN A 196 9.28 -15.43 -9.78
CA GLN A 196 9.41 -16.81 -9.37
C GLN A 196 10.70 -16.89 -8.56
N ARG A 197 10.58 -17.05 -7.24
CA ARG A 197 11.73 -17.46 -6.44
C ARG A 197 12.16 -18.82 -6.98
N LYS A 198 13.41 -18.94 -7.44
CA LYS A 198 14.02 -20.25 -7.59
C LYS A 198 13.87 -20.95 -6.24
N PRO A 199 13.35 -22.20 -6.18
CA PRO A 199 13.34 -22.95 -4.94
C PRO A 199 14.78 -22.99 -4.41
N SER A 200 14.93 -22.57 -3.16
CA SER A 200 16.18 -22.62 -2.38
C SER A 200 16.49 -24.06 -2.01
#